data_AF-W5PBC9-F1
#
_entry.id   AF-W5PBC9-F1
#
_cell.length_a   1.000
_cell.length_b   1.000
_cell.length_c   1.000
_cell.angle_alpha   90.00
_cell.angle_beta   90.00
_cell.angle_gamma   90.00
#
_symmetry.space_group_name_H-M   'P 1'
#
loop_
_entity.id
_entity.type
_entity.pdbx_description
1 polymer ?
#
loop_
_entity_poly.entity_id
_entity_poly.type
_entity_poly.pdbx_seq_one_letter_code
_entity_poly.pdbx_strand_id
1 'polypeptide(L)'
;APRSPGLSLPGPSKLGRGLALYVYEYLLHVGAQKSAQTFLSEIRWEKNITLGEPPGFLHSWWCVFWDLYCAAPERRDTCEHSSEAKAFHDYVSNKFLILA
;
A
#
# COMPACT_ATOMS: atom_id res chain seq x y z
N ALA A 1 1.65 -10.63 -39.69
CA ALA A 1 0.84 -10.24 -38.53
C ALA A 1 1.66 -9.34 -37.61
N PRO A 2 1.26 -8.08 -37.36
CA PRO A 2 1.98 -7.21 -36.43
C PRO A 2 1.66 -7.66 -35.00
N ARG A 3 2.70 -7.98 -34.22
CA ARG A 3 2.57 -8.33 -32.81
C ARG A 3 2.17 -7.09 -32.03
N SER A 4 1.09 -7.18 -31.28
CA SER A 4 0.63 -6.20 -30.29
C SER A 4 1.80 -5.81 -29.36
N PRO A 5 1.98 -4.53 -28.98
CA PRO A 5 2.98 -4.16 -28.00
C PRO A 5 2.62 -4.86 -26.69
N GLY A 6 3.40 -5.87 -26.31
CA GLY A 6 3.29 -6.50 -25.01
C GLY A 6 3.42 -5.41 -23.96
N LEU A 7 2.34 -5.18 -23.21
CA LEU A 7 2.30 -4.30 -22.06
C LEU A 7 3.46 -4.75 -21.15
N SER A 8 4.56 -4.01 -21.22
CA SER A 8 5.80 -4.39 -20.55
C SER A 8 5.55 -4.14 -19.07
N LEU A 9 5.06 -5.17 -18.37
CA LEU A 9 4.92 -5.13 -16.93
C LEU A 9 6.26 -4.64 -16.37
N PRO A 10 6.28 -3.61 -15.51
CA PRO A 10 7.51 -3.22 -14.85
C PRO A 10 8.08 -4.50 -14.21
N GLY A 11 9.29 -4.90 -14.58
CA GLY A 11 9.92 -6.07 -13.96
C GLY A 11 9.88 -5.93 -12.43
N PRO A 12 9.91 -7.02 -11.66
CA PRO A 12 9.84 -6.98 -10.19
C PRO A 12 10.86 -6.03 -9.57
N SER A 13 11.99 -5.81 -10.26
CA SER A 13 13.01 -4.83 -9.92
C SER A 13 12.53 -3.36 -9.95
N LYS A 14 11.56 -2.99 -10.80
CA LYS A 14 10.98 -1.63 -10.83
C LYS A 14 9.95 -1.44 -9.71
N LEU A 15 9.11 -2.44 -9.44
CA LEU A 15 8.11 -2.40 -8.36
C LEU A 15 8.78 -2.38 -6.97
N GLY A 16 9.78 -3.23 -6.74
CA GLY A 16 10.49 -3.27 -5.46
C GLY A 16 11.19 -1.95 -5.13
N ARG A 17 11.63 -1.20 -6.14
CA ARG A 17 12.24 0.14 -5.95
C ARG A 17 11.23 1.18 -5.48
N GLY A 18 9.99 1.15 -5.97
CA GLY A 18 8.94 2.05 -5.50
C GLY A 18 8.60 1.78 -4.04
N LEU A 19 8.45 0.51 -3.68
CA LEU A 19 8.15 0.12 -2.30
C LEU A 19 9.28 0.48 -1.33
N ALA A 20 10.54 0.29 -1.72
CA ALA A 20 11.69 0.65 -0.87
C ALA A 20 11.72 2.14 -0.51
N LEU A 21 11.36 3.02 -1.45
CA LEU A 21 11.24 4.46 -1.20
C LEU A 21 10.19 4.74 -0.10
N TYR A 22 9.01 4.12 -0.23
CA TYR A 22 7.92 4.29 0.71
C TYR A 22 8.22 3.71 2.10
N VAL A 23 8.97 2.60 2.17
CA VAL A 23 9.45 2.03 3.44
C VAL A 23 10.46 2.95 4.11
N TYR A 24 11.39 3.54 3.36
CA TYR A 24 12.33 4.52 3.89
C TYR A 24 11.62 5.77 4.42
N GLU A 25 10.70 6.33 3.65
CA GLU A 25 9.87 7.46 4.07
C GLU A 25 9.12 7.14 5.37
N TYR A 26 8.51 5.96 5.45
CA TYR A 26 7.83 5.50 6.66
C TYR A 26 8.77 5.43 7.87
N LEU A 27 9.95 4.83 7.72
CA LEU A 27 10.94 4.73 8.80
C LEU A 27 11.36 6.12 9.33
N LEU A 28 11.45 7.12 8.45
CA LEU A 28 11.70 8.50 8.87
C LEU A 28 10.52 9.10 9.62
N HIS A 29 9.30 8.96 9.11
CA HIS A 29 8.11 9.54 9.73
C HIS A 29 7.77 8.94 11.10
N VAL A 30 8.09 7.65 11.34
CA VAL A 30 7.93 7.03 12.67
C VAL A 30 9.09 7.32 13.63
N GLY A 31 10.11 8.10 13.21
CA GLY A 31 11.26 8.46 14.03
C GLY A 31 12.39 7.43 14.07
N ALA A 32 12.32 6.36 13.26
CA ALA A 32 13.33 5.30 13.19
C ALA A 32 14.51 5.66 12.25
N GLN A 33 15.16 6.80 12.48
CA GLN A 33 16.20 7.33 11.58
C GLN A 33 17.38 6.38 11.37
N LYS A 34 17.86 5.70 12.42
CA LYS A 34 18.98 4.75 12.31
C LYS A 34 18.62 3.58 11.38
N SER A 35 17.43 3.01 11.56
CA SER A 35 16.92 1.93 10.71
C SER A 35 16.72 2.40 9.27
N ALA A 36 16.23 3.62 9.06
CA ALA A 36 16.09 4.21 7.73
C ALA A 36 17.43 4.29 6.98
N GLN A 37 18.49 4.75 7.67
CA GLN A 37 19.83 4.86 7.09
C GLN A 37 20.47 3.48 6.82
N THR A 38 20.34 2.54 7.75
CA THR A 38 20.81 1.15 7.55
C THR A 38 20.08 0.51 6.36
N PHE A 39 18.77 0.70 6.25
CA PHE A 39 17.97 0.15 5.16
C PHE A 39 18.44 0.63 3.78
N LEU A 40 18.69 1.94 3.60
CA LEU A 40 19.24 2.47 2.34
C LEU A 40 20.61 1.90 2.01
N SER A 41 21.45 1.71 3.04
CA SER A 41 22.79 1.15 2.89
C SER A 41 22.74 -0.31 2.43
N GLU A 42 21.84 -1.11 3.00
CA GLU A 42 21.67 -2.52 2.66
C GLU A 42 21.19 -2.73 1.22
N ILE A 43 20.24 -1.91 0.77
CA ILE A 43 19.70 -2.01 -0.60
C ILE A 43 20.55 -1.26 -1.63
N ARG A 44 21.67 -0.66 -1.20
CA ARG A 44 22.56 0.17 -2.02
C ARG A 44 21.80 1.25 -2.78
N TRP A 45 20.99 2.02 -2.06
CA TRP A 45 20.17 3.04 -2.67
C TRP A 45 21.01 4.28 -3.05
N GLU A 46 21.15 4.54 -4.34
CA GLU A 46 21.99 5.63 -4.86
C GLU A 46 21.20 6.82 -5.42
N LYS A 47 19.86 6.81 -5.28
CA LYS A 47 18.99 7.84 -5.86
C LYS A 47 18.56 8.87 -4.84
N ASN A 48 18.44 10.12 -5.27
CA ASN A 48 17.84 11.19 -4.47
C ASN A 48 16.42 10.81 -4.04
N ILE A 49 16.13 11.03 -2.77
CA ILE A 49 14.83 10.74 -2.15
C ILE A 49 14.14 12.08 -1.90
N THR A 50 13.04 12.31 -2.61
CA THR A 50 12.08 13.36 -2.30
C THR A 50 11.08 12.81 -1.29
N LEU A 51 11.07 13.36 -0.07
CA LEU A 51 10.10 13.01 0.97
C LEU A 51 8.80 13.76 0.71
N GLY A 52 7.66 13.08 0.87
CA GLY A 52 6.34 13.71 0.87
C GLY A 52 6.00 14.32 2.23
N GLU A 53 4.80 14.89 2.34
CA GLU A 53 4.27 15.40 3.61
C GLU A 53 3.95 14.25 4.58
N PRO A 54 4.22 14.40 5.89
CA PRO A 54 3.82 13.42 6.91
C PRO A 54 2.28 13.30 6.95
N PRO A 55 1.72 12.08 7.15
CA PRO A 55 2.35 10.84 7.61
C PRO A 55 3.01 9.96 6.53
N GLY A 56 3.07 10.42 5.27
CA GLY A 56 3.66 9.70 4.13
C GLY A 56 2.67 8.76 3.42
N PHE A 57 3.07 8.29 2.23
CA PHE A 57 2.19 7.51 1.35
C PHE A 57 1.90 6.12 1.91
N LEU A 58 2.93 5.44 2.42
CA LEU A 58 2.80 4.05 2.90
C LEU A 58 1.83 3.95 4.07
N HIS A 59 1.98 4.84 5.05
CA HIS A 59 1.16 4.82 6.25
C HIS A 59 -0.31 5.08 5.91
N SER A 60 -0.58 6.11 5.09
CA SER A 60 -1.93 6.45 4.66
C SER A 60 -2.63 5.30 3.94
N TRP A 61 -1.95 4.68 2.96
CA TRP A 61 -2.49 3.54 2.23
C TRP A 61 -2.62 2.28 3.10
N TRP A 62 -1.68 2.05 4.01
CA TRP A 62 -1.74 0.92 4.93
C TRP A 62 -2.91 1.05 5.91
N CYS A 63 -3.19 2.24 6.43
CA CYS A 63 -4.37 2.50 7.25
C CYS A 63 -5.66 2.16 6.51
N VAL A 64 -5.83 2.63 5.27
CA VAL A 64 -7.02 2.31 4.45
C VAL A 64 -7.11 0.82 4.16
N PHE A 65 -5.99 0.18 3.81
CA PHE A 65 -5.97 -1.26 3.55
C PHE A 65 -6.37 -2.06 4.79
N TRP A 66 -5.79 -1.73 5.94
CA TRP A 66 -6.08 -2.39 7.21
C TRP A 66 -7.54 -2.21 7.61
N ASP A 67 -8.07 -1.01 7.44
CA ASP A 67 -9.47 -0.69 7.72
C ASP A 67 -10.44 -1.49 6.85
N LEU A 68 -10.18 -1.58 5.54
CA LEU A 68 -10.92 -2.46 4.64
C LEU A 68 -10.76 -3.93 4.99
N TYR A 69 -9.57 -4.37 5.40
CA TYR A 69 -9.34 -5.75 5.81
C TYR A 69 -10.11 -6.12 7.08
N CYS A 70 -10.15 -5.21 8.06
CA CYS A 70 -10.93 -5.38 9.28
C CYS A 70 -12.44 -5.34 9.01
N ALA A 71 -12.90 -4.50 8.08
CA ALA A 71 -14.31 -4.43 7.69
C ALA A 71 -14.81 -5.64 6.87
N ALA A 72 -13.91 -6.55 6.46
CA ALA A 72 -14.28 -7.74 5.72
C ALA A 72 -15.29 -8.60 6.52
N PRO A 73 -16.28 -9.22 5.84
CA PRO A 73 -17.38 -9.93 6.51
C PRO A 73 -16.93 -11.00 7.50
N GLU A 74 -15.81 -11.70 7.26
CA GLU A 74 -15.30 -12.75 8.15
C GLU A 74 -14.62 -12.23 9.43
N ARG A 75 -14.30 -10.93 9.50
CA ARG A 75 -13.40 -10.36 10.53
C ARG A 75 -13.99 -9.16 11.27
N ARG A 76 -15.03 -8.54 10.72
CA ARG A 76 -15.61 -7.27 11.22
C ARG A 76 -16.18 -7.31 12.64
N ASP A 77 -16.47 -8.49 13.16
CA ASP A 77 -16.99 -8.63 14.54
C ASP A 77 -15.86 -8.62 15.60
N THR A 78 -14.60 -8.75 15.19
CA THR A 78 -13.43 -8.85 16.09
C THR A 78 -12.45 -7.69 16.00
N CYS A 79 -12.59 -6.80 15.01
CA CYS A 79 -11.68 -5.68 14.80
C CYS A 79 -12.46 -4.37 14.59
N GLU A 80 -12.00 -3.29 15.21
CA GLU A 80 -12.50 -1.95 14.92
C GLU A 80 -12.22 -1.56 13.47
N HIS A 81 -13.19 -0.90 12.84
CA HIS A 81 -13.15 -0.48 11.44
C HIS A 81 -14.08 0.72 11.22
N SER A 82 -13.82 1.50 10.17
CA SER A 82 -14.61 2.69 9.82
C SER A 82 -15.96 2.32 9.20
N SER A 83 -16.92 3.24 9.33
CA SER A 83 -18.22 3.16 8.67
C SER A 83 -18.12 3.09 7.15
N GLU A 84 -17.11 3.76 6.59
CA GLU A 84 -16.83 3.86 5.15
C GLU A 84 -16.34 2.53 4.60
N ALA A 85 -15.41 1.88 5.31
CA ALA A 85 -14.91 0.56 4.94
C ALA A 85 -16.00 -0.52 5.03
N LYS A 86 -16.86 -0.45 6.06
CA LYS A 86 -18.04 -1.31 6.16
C LYS A 86 -19.00 -1.11 4.99
N ALA A 87 -19.31 0.14 4.66
CA ALA A 87 -20.21 0.47 3.55
C ALA A 87 -19.67 -0.03 2.20
N PHE A 88 -18.35 0.01 1.99
CA PHE A 88 -17.73 -0.55 0.79
C PHE A 88 -18.01 -2.05 0.64
N HIS A 89 -17.75 -2.83 1.70
CA HIS A 89 -18.01 -4.28 1.68
C HIS A 89 -19.49 -4.60 1.56
N ASP A 90 -20.35 -3.90 2.32
CA ASP A 90 -21.79 -4.10 2.24
C ASP A 90 -22.32 -3.77 0.83
N TYR A 91 -21.79 -2.75 0.15
CA TYR A 91 -22.15 -2.44 -1.25
C TYR A 91 -21.66 -3.53 -2.23
N VAL A 92 -20.42 -3.98 -2.11
CA VAL A 92 -19.86 -5.03 -2.99
C VAL A 92 -20.60 -6.36 -2.81
N SER A 93 -20.88 -6.76 -1.57
CA SER A 93 -21.65 -7.95 -1.25
C SER A 93 -23.09 -7.86 -1.74
N ASN A 94 -23.74 -6.70 -1.57
CA ASN A 94 -25.10 -6.51 -2.09
C ASN A 94 -25.13 -6.50 -3.62
N LYS A 95 -24.17 -5.85 -4.29
CA LYS A 95 -24.12 -5.78 -5.76
C LYS A 95 -23.94 -7.15 -6.41
N PHE A 96 -23.23 -8.08 -5.76
CA PHE A 96 -23.13 -9.46 -6.22
C PHE A 96 -24.45 -10.23 -6.11
N LEU A 97 -25.31 -9.86 -5.15
CA LEU A 97 -26.65 -10.41 -4.96
C LEU A 97 -27.69 -9.83 -5.94
N ILE A 98 -27.53 -8.60 -6.43
CA ILE A 98 -28.47 -7.98 -7.40
C ILE A 98 -28.15 -8.35 -8.86
N LEU A 99 -26.98 -8.94 -9.11
CA LEU A 99 -26.52 -9.35 -10.45
C LEU A 99 -26.52 -10.88 -10.66
N ALA A 100 -26.96 -11.66 -9.66
CA ALA A 100 -27.17 -13.11 -9.73
C ALA A 100 -28.68 -13.41 -9.80
#